data_AF-A0A963HIP4-F1
#
_entry.id   AF-A0A963HIP4-F1
#
_cell.length_a   1.000
_cell.length_b   1.000
_cell.length_c   1.000
_cell.angle_alpha   90.00
_cell.angle_beta   90.00
_cell.angle_gamma   90.00
#
_symmetry.space_group_name_H-M   'P 1'
#
loop_
_entity.id
_entity.type
_entity.pdbx_description
1 polymer ?
#
loop_
_entity_poly.entity_id
_entity_poly.type
_entity_poly.pdbx_seq_one_letter_code
_entity_poly.pdbx_strand_id
1 'polypeptide(L)'
;LPFLHFELCYYQAIEYCIEHGLTRFEGGAQGEHKLARGLLPVRTFSAHWLADPRFRGAVDDWLARERAGVGHYLGELAEHSPFLHEKGPGGIETGAAGAAKPQRGSRRQ
;
A
#
# COMPACT_ATOMS: atom_id res chain seq x y z
N LEU A 1 -10.05 28.72 1.96
CA LEU A 1 -11.35 28.19 1.49
C LEU A 1 -11.60 26.85 2.17
N PRO A 2 -12.80 26.57 2.70
CA PRO A 2 -13.14 25.24 3.18
C PRO A 2 -12.97 24.22 2.04
N PHE A 3 -12.58 22.99 2.36
CA PHE A 3 -12.38 21.87 1.43
C PHE A 3 -11.27 22.00 0.37
N LEU A 4 -10.50 23.10 0.35
CA LEU A 4 -9.45 23.32 -0.66
C LEU A 4 -8.39 22.21 -0.70
N HIS A 5 -8.04 21.62 0.44
CA HIS A 5 -7.12 20.48 0.49
C HIS A 5 -7.66 19.28 -0.31
N PHE A 6 -8.96 18.99 -0.22
CA PHE A 6 -9.55 17.85 -0.94
C PHE A 6 -9.58 18.08 -2.44
N GLU A 7 -9.96 19.29 -2.83
CA GLU A 7 -10.00 19.70 -4.23
C GLU A 7 -8.64 19.52 -4.90
N LEU A 8 -7.59 20.11 -4.30
CA LEU A 8 -6.27 20.14 -4.91
C LEU A 8 -5.51 18.82 -4.75
N CYS A 9 -5.72 18.07 -3.67
CA CYS A 9 -4.91 16.88 -3.38
C CYS A 9 -5.57 15.56 -3.81
N TYR A 10 -6.87 15.53 -4.10
CA TYR A 10 -7.58 14.31 -4.52
C TYR A 10 -8.38 14.52 -5.80
N TYR A 11 -9.36 15.43 -5.79
CA TYR A 11 -10.36 15.46 -6.86
C TYR A 11 -9.77 15.84 -8.22
N GLN A 12 -8.98 16.91 -8.29
CA GLN A 12 -8.33 17.33 -9.53
C GLN A 12 -7.40 16.24 -10.11
N ALA A 13 -6.66 15.54 -9.25
CA ALA A 13 -5.75 14.48 -9.71
C ALA A 13 -6.50 13.21 -10.16
N ILE A 14 -7.58 12.84 -9.48
CA ILE A 14 -8.44 11.71 -9.88
C ILE A 14 -9.13 12.02 -11.21
N GLU A 15 -9.69 13.23 -11.36
CA GLU A 15 -10.30 13.69 -12.60
C GLU A 15 -9.31 13.63 -13.76
N TYR A 16 -8.11 14.17 -13.57
CA TYR A 16 -7.03 14.08 -14.55
C TYR A 16 -6.73 12.63 -14.96
N CYS A 17 -6.63 11.71 -13.99
CA CYS A 17 -6.40 10.30 -14.28
C CYS A 17 -7.52 9.70 -15.13
N ILE A 18 -8.79 10.00 -14.83
CA ILE A 18 -9.95 9.50 -15.59
C ILE A 18 -9.91 10.04 -17.03
N GLU A 19 -9.72 11.34 -17.21
CA GLU A 19 -9.70 11.99 -18.52
C GLU A 19 -8.57 11.46 -19.42
N HIS A 20 -7.43 11.10 -18.84
CA HIS A 20 -6.26 10.63 -19.57
C HIS A 20 -6.14 9.10 -19.61
N GLY A 21 -7.13 8.37 -19.10
CA GLY A 21 -7.11 6.89 -19.07
C GLY A 21 -6.00 6.30 -18.20
N LEU A 22 -5.52 7.05 -17.20
CA LEU A 22 -4.58 6.53 -16.21
C LEU A 22 -5.31 5.64 -15.21
N THR A 23 -4.78 4.43 -15.00
CA THR A 23 -5.45 3.41 -14.19
C THR A 23 -5.08 3.48 -12.70
N ARG A 24 -4.22 4.43 -12.29
CA ARG A 24 -3.69 4.49 -10.93
C ARG A 24 -3.49 5.94 -10.47
N PHE A 25 -4.10 6.25 -9.34
CA PHE A 25 -3.88 7.48 -8.58
C PHE A 25 -3.30 7.14 -7.21
N GLU A 26 -2.25 7.85 -6.79
CA GLU A 26 -1.61 7.67 -5.49
C GLU A 26 -1.83 8.90 -4.63
N GLY A 27 -2.74 8.82 -3.65
CA GLY A 27 -3.00 9.92 -2.71
C GLY A 27 -1.88 10.19 -1.70
N GLY A 28 -0.68 9.66 -1.90
CA GLY A 28 0.52 9.77 -1.05
C GLY A 28 0.56 8.81 0.14
N ALA A 29 1.51 8.98 1.06
CA ALA A 29 1.63 8.21 2.30
C ALA A 29 1.03 8.97 3.50
N GLN A 30 0.00 8.41 4.16
CA GLN A 30 -0.54 8.83 5.47
C GLN A 30 -1.75 7.92 5.81
N GLY A 31 -1.73 7.25 6.97
CA GLY A 31 -2.54 6.08 7.35
C GLY A 31 -4.08 6.18 7.31
N GLU A 32 -4.73 5.81 8.41
CA GLU A 32 -6.19 5.53 8.52
C GLU A 32 -7.13 6.56 7.88
N HIS A 33 -6.78 7.86 7.93
CA HIS A 33 -7.60 8.92 7.36
C HIS A 33 -7.83 8.80 5.84
N LYS A 34 -6.96 8.07 5.12
CA LYS A 34 -7.13 7.81 3.68
C LYS A 34 -8.14 6.72 3.39
N LEU A 35 -8.30 5.77 4.32
CA LEU A 35 -9.29 4.72 4.21
C LEU A 35 -10.70 5.31 4.13
N ALA A 36 -11.02 6.26 5.01
CA ALA A 36 -12.28 6.99 5.02
C ALA A 36 -12.53 7.83 3.75
N ARG A 37 -11.48 8.07 2.94
CA ARG A 37 -11.53 8.82 1.67
C ARG A 37 -11.56 7.89 0.45
N GLY A 38 -11.71 6.58 0.66
CA GLY A 38 -11.77 5.57 -0.41
C GLY A 38 -10.40 5.12 -0.94
N LEU A 39 -9.30 5.45 -0.25
CA LEU A 39 -7.95 5.03 -0.63
C LEU A 39 -7.51 3.86 0.24
N LEU A 40 -7.56 2.65 -0.31
CA LEU A 40 -7.16 1.43 0.39
C LEU A 40 -5.64 1.37 0.60
N PRO A 41 -5.17 0.81 1.74
CA PRO A 41 -3.75 0.65 1.99
C PRO A 41 -3.15 -0.39 1.05
N VAL A 42 -1.98 -0.09 0.51
CA VAL A 42 -1.19 -1.01 -0.30
C VAL A 42 0.18 -1.17 0.33
N ARG A 43 0.67 -2.43 0.39
CA ARG A 43 2.03 -2.71 0.84
C ARG A 43 3.03 -2.01 -0.08
N THR A 44 3.87 -1.16 0.52
CA THR A 44 4.94 -0.47 -0.17
C THR A 44 6.27 -1.05 0.28
N PHE A 45 7.18 -1.23 -0.67
CA PHE A 45 8.49 -1.82 -0.42
C PHE A 45 9.58 -0.79 -0.74
N SER A 46 10.66 -0.83 0.00
CA SER A 46 11.87 -0.07 -0.28
C SER A 46 13.08 -0.99 -0.20
N ALA A 47 14.13 -0.67 -0.94
CA ALA A 47 15.37 -1.43 -0.98
C ALA A 47 16.52 -0.52 -0.54
N HIS A 48 17.28 -0.97 0.45
CA HIS A 48 18.39 -0.22 1.03
C HIS A 48 19.63 -1.09 1.06
N TRP A 49 20.76 -0.54 0.63
CA TRP A 49 22.05 -1.20 0.78
C TRP A 49 22.72 -0.72 2.07
N LEU A 50 23.11 -1.67 2.91
CA LEU A 50 23.76 -1.41 4.20
C LEU A 50 25.16 -1.99 4.18
N ALA A 51 26.17 -1.12 4.24
CA ALA A 51 27.58 -1.48 4.11
C ALA A 51 28.13 -2.20 5.36
N ASP A 52 27.80 -1.72 6.57
CA ASP A 52 28.27 -2.34 7.82
C ASP A 52 27.45 -3.62 8.10
N PRO A 53 28.10 -4.80 8.16
CA PRO A 53 27.39 -6.07 8.38
C PRO A 53 26.66 -6.15 9.73
N ARG A 54 27.17 -5.47 10.76
CA ARG A 54 26.53 -5.44 12.09
C ARG A 54 25.26 -4.62 12.05
N PHE A 55 25.31 -3.48 11.38
CA PHE A 55 24.13 -2.65 11.20
C PHE A 55 23.08 -3.34 10.34
N ARG A 56 23.51 -4.03 9.27
CA ARG A 56 22.63 -4.88 8.46
C ARG A 56 21.92 -5.95 9.29
N GLY A 57 22.66 -6.66 10.15
CA GLY A 57 22.08 -7.65 11.05
C GLY A 57 21.03 -7.06 12.00
N ALA A 58 21.33 -5.91 12.61
CA ALA A 58 20.39 -5.23 13.50
C ALA A 58 19.08 -4.80 12.78
N VAL A 59 19.19 -4.33 11.54
CA VAL A 59 18.03 -3.97 10.71
C VAL A 59 17.25 -5.23 10.32
N ASP A 60 17.92 -6.31 9.90
CA ASP A 60 17.28 -7.58 9.54
C ASP A 60 16.45 -8.17 10.71
N ASP A 61 17.01 -8.15 11.92
CA ASP A 61 16.34 -8.62 13.15
C ASP A 61 15.11 -7.77 13.52
N TRP A 62 15.19 -6.45 13.30
CA TRP A 62 14.04 -5.57 13.51
C TRP A 62 12.95 -5.81 12.46
N LEU A 63 13.33 -5.89 11.18
CA LEU A 63 12.40 -6.14 10.07
C LEU A 63 11.66 -7.48 10.23
N ALA A 64 12.26 -8.48 10.87
CA ALA A 64 11.58 -9.74 11.18
C ALA A 64 10.33 -9.55 12.05
N ARG A 65 10.39 -8.63 13.02
CA ARG A 65 9.26 -8.29 13.90
C ARG A 65 8.32 -7.28 13.27
N GLU A 66 8.87 -6.27 12.60
CA GLU A 66 8.09 -5.22 11.93
C GLU A 66 7.14 -5.82 10.87
N ARG A 67 7.60 -6.80 10.08
CA ARG A 67 6.74 -7.48 9.08
C ARG A 67 5.46 -8.06 9.67
N ALA A 68 5.52 -8.62 10.87
CA ALA A 68 4.32 -9.13 11.55
C ALA A 68 3.40 -7.98 11.98
N GLY A 69 3.96 -6.89 12.53
CA GLY A 69 3.20 -5.70 12.91
C GLY A 69 2.51 -5.02 11.73
N VAL A 70 3.22 -4.84 10.60
CA VAL A 70 2.63 -4.32 9.35
C VAL A 70 1.53 -5.24 8.83
N GLY A 71 1.72 -6.57 8.94
CA GLY A 71 0.71 -7.55 8.58
C GLY A 71 -0.58 -7.39 9.39
N HIS A 72 -0.45 -7.27 10.72
CA HIS A 72 -1.59 -7.04 11.62
C HIS A 72 -2.31 -5.73 11.30
N TYR A 73 -1.56 -4.63 11.18
CA TYR A 73 -2.10 -3.31 10.88
C TYR A 73 -2.88 -3.27 9.56
N LEU A 74 -2.39 -3.95 8.52
CA LEU A 74 -3.12 -4.07 7.26
C LEU A 74 -4.41 -4.90 7.39
N GLY A 75 -4.41 -5.90 8.26
CA GLY A 75 -5.61 -6.67 8.60
C GLY A 75 -6.67 -5.79 9.25
N GLU A 76 -6.30 -5.04 10.29
CA GLU A 76 -7.18 -4.10 10.99
C GLU A 76 -7.76 -3.06 10.02
N LEU A 77 -6.92 -2.46 9.15
CA LEU A 77 -7.40 -1.52 8.14
C LEU A 77 -8.38 -2.16 7.13
N ALA A 78 -8.17 -3.43 6.76
CA ALA A 78 -9.05 -4.12 5.84
C ALA A 78 -10.44 -4.35 6.43
N GLU A 79 -10.54 -4.62 7.74
CA GLU A 79 -11.82 -4.74 8.46
C GLU A 79 -12.61 -3.43 8.48
N HIS A 80 -11.93 -2.29 8.33
CA HIS A 80 -12.54 -0.97 8.25
C HIS A 80 -12.74 -0.45 6.82
N SER A 81 -12.59 -1.30 5.80
CA SER A 81 -12.76 -0.90 4.39
C SER A 81 -14.15 -0.27 4.16
N PRO A 82 -14.23 0.89 3.46
CA PRO A 82 -15.51 1.52 3.12
C PRO A 82 -16.23 0.83 1.94
N PHE A 83 -15.58 -0.13 1.28
CA PHE A 83 -16.13 -0.82 0.11
C PHE A 83 -16.84 -2.11 0.49
N LEU A 84 -17.97 -2.39 -0.17
CA LEU A 84 -18.67 -3.65 -0.05
C LEU A 84 -17.80 -4.80 -0.54
N HIS A 85 -17.78 -5.91 0.20
CA HIS A 85 -17.17 -7.16 -0.25
C HIS A 85 -18.09 -7.84 -1.26
N GLU A 86 -18.05 -7.40 -2.52
CA GLU A 86 -18.81 -8.02 -3.60
C GLU A 86 -18.07 -9.23 -4.18
N LYS A 87 -18.75 -10.39 -4.27
CA LYS A 87 -18.33 -11.48 -5.16
C LYS A 87 -18.87 -11.19 -6.55
N GLY A 88 -18.13 -10.42 -7.35
CA GLY A 88 -18.52 -10.13 -8.73
C GLY A 88 -18.56 -11.39 -9.61
N PRO A 89 -19.54 -11.54 -10.52
CA PRO A 89 -19.54 -12.60 -11.52
C PRO A 89 -18.51 -12.25 -12.60
N GLY A 90 -17.29 -12.76 -12.47
CA GLY A 90 -16.23 -12.52 -13.46
C GLY A 90 -14.82 -12.26 -12.93
N GLY A 91 -14.49 -12.67 -11.70
CA GLY A 91 -13.09 -12.93 -11.31
C GLY A 91 -12.12 -11.74 -11.41
N ILE A 92 -12.58 -10.49 -11.22
CA ILE A 92 -11.66 -9.43 -10.84
C ILE A 92 -11.52 -9.52 -9.33
N GLU A 93 -10.45 -10.18 -8.89
CA GLU A 93 -10.03 -10.16 -7.50
C GLU A 93 -9.69 -8.71 -7.12
N THR A 94 -10.61 -8.00 -6.48
CA THR A 94 -10.25 -6.84 -5.65
C THR A 94 -9.51 -7.38 -4.43
N GLY A 95 -8.27 -7.79 -4.68
CA GLY A 95 -7.42 -8.45 -3.72
C GLY A 95 -7.18 -7.55 -2.53
N ALA A 96 -7.80 -7.91 -1.40
CA ALA A 96 -7.11 -7.83 -0.12
C ALA A 96 -5.66 -8.30 -0.35
N ALA A 97 -4.72 -7.38 -0.17
CA ALA A 97 -3.27 -7.58 -0.18
C ALA A 97 -2.79 -8.81 -0.97
N GLY A 98 -2.55 -8.63 -2.27
CA GLY A 98 -1.85 -9.63 -3.09
C GLY A 98 -0.62 -10.15 -2.32
N ALA A 99 -0.66 -11.43 -1.97
CA ALA A 99 0.46 -12.13 -1.39
C ALA A 99 1.60 -12.08 -2.42
N ALA A 100 2.59 -11.22 -2.17
CA ALA A 100 3.81 -11.18 -2.95
C ALA A 100 4.45 -12.58 -2.91
N LYS A 101 4.36 -13.30 -4.02
CA LYS A 101 4.96 -14.63 -4.19
C LYS A 101 6.48 -14.48 -3.98
N PRO A 102 7.11 -15.21 -3.05
CA PRO A 102 8.54 -15.09 -2.83
C PRO A 102 9.26 -15.60 -4.09
N GLN A 103 9.93 -14.71 -4.82
CA GLN A 103 10.86 -15.11 -5.86
C GLN A 103 12.09 -15.73 -5.18
N ARG A 104 12.16 -17.05 -5.25
CA ARG A 104 13.32 -17.85 -4.86
C ARG A 104 14.33 -17.81 -6.01
N GLY A 105 15.54 -17.29 -5.79
CA GLY A 105 16.66 -17.57 -6.70
C GLY A 105 17.77 -16.53 -6.82
N SER A 106 18.79 -16.66 -5.96
CA SER A 106 20.22 -16.70 -6.30
C SER A 106 20.77 -15.79 -7.42
N ARG A 107 21.65 -14.86 -7.04
CA ARG A 107 22.99 -14.61 -7.62
C ARG A 107 23.81 -13.88 -6.54
N ARG A 108 24.71 -14.58 -5.82
CA ARG A 108 26.17 -14.55 -6.04
C ARG A 108 26.60 -13.27 -6.77
N GLN A 109 27.14 -12.31 -6.02
CA GLN A 109 28.57 -11.94 -6.03
C GLN A 109 28.98 -11.58 -4.61
#